data_AF-A0A2S4V1H6-F1
#
_entry.id   AF-A0A2S4V1H6-F1
#
_cell.length_a   1.000
_cell.length_b   1.000
_cell.length_c   1.000
_cell.angle_alpha   90.00
_cell.angle_beta   90.00
_cell.angle_gamma   90.00
#
_symmetry.space_group_name_H-M   'P 1'
#
loop_
_entity.id
_entity.type
_entity.pdbx_description
1 polymer ?
#
loop_
_entity_poly.entity_id
_entity_poly.type
_entity_poly.pdbx_seq_one_letter_code
_entity_poly.pdbx_strand_id
1 'polypeptide(L)'
;MVSYCKCFPLLTHLSLSNQQTPFHHATDDEIEIEDFTWDENARVYHTPCPCGDRFEITKSQLSQGVDVATCPSCSLIVRVVYDMLDFEDYESEEETSDSSSINEKSTPIEDELSQLTL
;
A
#
# COMPACT_ATOMS: atom_id res chain seq x y z
N MET A 1 -45.82 -49.75 3.39
CA MET A 1 -45.49 -48.95 4.60
C MET A 1 -44.14 -49.45 5.07
N VAL A 2 -43.00 -48.79 4.83
CA VAL A 2 -42.66 -47.42 5.21
C VAL A 2 -41.78 -46.80 4.12
N SER A 3 -42.18 -45.60 3.69
CA SER A 3 -41.46 -44.71 2.80
C SER A 3 -40.38 -44.00 3.61
N TYR A 4 -39.10 -44.22 3.31
CA TYR A 4 -38.05 -43.34 3.80
C TYR A 4 -37.49 -42.54 2.63
N CYS A 5 -37.80 -41.24 2.71
CA CYS A 5 -37.52 -40.21 1.74
C CYS A 5 -36.03 -39.98 1.52
N LYS A 6 -35.71 -39.66 0.27
CA LYS A 6 -34.48 -39.05 -0.20
C LYS A 6 -34.20 -37.73 0.55
N CYS A 7 -33.00 -37.54 1.08
CA CYS A 7 -32.32 -36.23 1.23
C CYS A 7 -30.88 -36.47 1.73
N PHE A 8 -29.96 -36.74 0.81
CA PHE A 8 -28.55 -36.41 0.99
C PHE A 8 -28.09 -35.62 -0.24
N PRO A 9 -28.29 -34.30 -0.22
CA PRO A 9 -27.31 -33.42 -0.85
C PRO A 9 -26.96 -32.30 0.12
N LEU A 10 -25.67 -32.15 0.42
CA LEU A 10 -24.97 -30.89 0.76
C LEU A 10 -23.61 -31.24 1.39
N LEU A 11 -22.73 -31.81 0.58
CA LEU A 11 -21.28 -31.63 0.78
C LEU A 11 -20.73 -31.00 -0.49
N THR A 12 -21.29 -29.84 -0.83
CA THR A 12 -20.68 -28.91 -1.78
C THR A 12 -19.87 -27.90 -0.99
N HIS A 13 -18.57 -27.91 -1.27
CA HIS A 13 -17.71 -26.73 -1.22
C HIS A 13 -17.46 -26.09 0.16
N LEU A 14 -16.47 -26.62 0.90
CA LEU A 14 -15.48 -25.73 1.50
C LEU A 14 -14.20 -25.86 0.69
N SER A 15 -14.11 -25.00 -0.32
CA SER A 15 -12.84 -24.64 -0.94
C SER A 15 -11.97 -24.04 0.16
N LEU A 16 -10.96 -24.78 0.63
CA LEU A 16 -9.80 -24.22 1.32
C LEU A 16 -8.92 -23.52 0.26
N SER A 17 -9.51 -22.57 -0.48
CA SER A 17 -8.75 -21.55 -1.18
C SER A 17 -8.75 -20.33 -0.27
N ASN A 18 -7.54 -19.86 0.03
CA ASN A 18 -7.27 -18.55 0.58
C ASN A 18 -7.54 -18.36 2.09
N GLN A 19 -6.72 -19.01 2.91
CA GLN A 19 -6.34 -18.46 4.22
C GLN A 19 -5.17 -17.47 4.12
N GLN A 20 -4.91 -16.90 2.93
CA GLN A 20 -4.14 -15.66 2.89
C GLN A 20 -5.10 -14.58 3.38
N THR A 21 -5.06 -14.29 4.68
CA THR A 21 -5.61 -13.06 5.24
C THR A 21 -5.06 -11.92 4.37
N PRO A 22 -5.90 -11.19 3.60
CA PRO A 22 -5.39 -10.06 2.85
C PRO A 22 -5.11 -8.98 3.89
N PHE A 23 -3.83 -8.82 4.22
CA PHE A 23 -3.27 -7.71 4.98
C PHE A 23 -4.08 -7.30 6.19
N HIS A 24 -3.88 -8.07 7.25
CA HIS A 24 -4.16 -7.64 8.60
C HIS A 24 -3.29 -6.40 8.91
N HIS A 25 -3.83 -5.20 8.71
CA HIS A 25 -3.51 -4.02 9.51
C HIS A 25 -4.82 -3.28 9.80
N ALA A 26 -5.72 -3.97 10.51
CA ALA A 26 -6.96 -3.40 11.02
C ALA A 26 -6.79 -2.78 12.42
N THR A 27 -5.55 -2.64 12.87
CA THR A 27 -5.16 -1.95 14.09
C THR A 27 -3.80 -1.38 13.76
N ASP A 28 -3.74 -0.10 13.44
CA ASP A 28 -2.76 0.82 14.03
C ASP A 28 -2.95 2.15 13.30
N ASP A 29 -3.32 3.17 14.06
CA ASP A 29 -3.32 4.56 13.61
C ASP A 29 -1.87 5.05 13.37
N GLU A 30 -0.88 4.15 13.22
CA GLU A 30 0.55 4.41 13.09
C GLU A 30 1.06 3.67 11.85
N ILE A 31 1.71 4.40 10.94
CA ILE A 31 2.28 3.87 9.70
C ILE A 31 3.71 4.39 9.58
N GLU A 32 4.65 3.53 9.19
CA GLU A 32 6.05 3.89 8.96
C GLU A 32 6.19 4.72 7.68
N ILE A 33 7.09 5.72 7.66
CA ILE A 33 7.29 6.61 6.51
C ILE A 33 7.75 5.85 5.25
N GLU A 34 8.38 4.69 5.43
CA GLU A 34 8.85 3.78 4.38
C GLU A 34 7.70 3.11 3.60
N ASP A 35 6.50 3.02 4.20
CA ASP A 35 5.30 2.50 3.53
C ASP A 35 4.59 3.59 2.69
N PHE A 36 4.98 4.86 2.88
CA PHE A 36 4.46 5.94 2.05
C PHE A 36 5.22 6.05 0.73
N THR A 37 4.49 6.38 -0.33
CA THR A 37 5.08 6.69 -1.64
C THR A 37 5.34 8.19 -1.74
N TRP A 38 6.54 8.57 -2.16
CA TRP A 38 6.90 9.97 -2.42
C TRP A 38 6.43 10.43 -3.80
N ASP A 39 5.70 11.54 -3.84
CA ASP A 39 5.35 12.24 -5.09
C ASP A 39 6.23 13.50 -5.24
N GLU A 40 7.14 13.50 -6.21
CA GLU A 40 8.04 14.63 -6.47
C GLU A 40 7.33 15.89 -6.98
N ASN A 41 6.20 15.72 -7.70
CA ASN A 41 5.47 16.82 -8.31
C ASN A 41 4.63 17.57 -7.27
N ALA A 42 3.97 16.83 -6.37
CA ALA A 42 3.22 17.38 -5.26
C ALA A 42 4.09 17.67 -4.02
N ARG A 43 5.29 17.06 -3.94
CA ARG A 43 6.19 17.08 -2.77
C ARG A 43 5.52 16.56 -1.49
N VAL A 44 4.75 15.49 -1.64
CA VAL A 44 4.00 14.86 -0.56
C VAL A 44 4.24 13.35 -0.52
N TYR A 45 4.26 12.80 0.68
CA TYR A 45 4.16 11.37 0.94
C TYR A 45 2.69 10.97 0.94
N HIS A 46 2.36 9.88 0.24
CA HIS A 46 1.00 9.38 0.16
C HIS A 46 0.89 7.87 0.36
N THR A 47 -0.22 7.44 0.96
CA THR A 47 -0.56 6.01 1.17
C THR A 47 -2.08 5.81 0.97
N PRO A 48 -2.54 4.66 0.42
CA PRO A 48 -3.95 4.43 0.13
C PRO A 48 -4.82 4.44 1.39
N CYS A 49 -5.91 5.21 1.36
CA CYS A 49 -6.90 5.26 2.42
C CYS A 49 -8.05 4.27 2.13
N PRO A 50 -8.57 3.54 3.15
CA PRO A 50 -9.69 2.61 2.96
C PRO A 50 -10.99 3.27 2.50
N CYS A 51 -11.09 4.60 2.52
CA CYS A 51 -12.23 5.33 1.95
C CYS A 51 -12.21 5.44 0.41
N GLY A 52 -11.08 5.10 -0.24
CA GLY A 52 -10.88 5.20 -1.69
C GLY A 52 -10.08 6.43 -2.14
N ASP A 53 -9.62 7.27 -1.21
CA ASP A 53 -8.67 8.36 -1.48
C ASP A 53 -7.28 8.01 -0.89
N ARG A 54 -6.40 9.00 -0.70
CA ARG A 54 -5.07 8.83 -0.10
C ARG A 54 -4.85 9.75 1.09
N PHE A 55 -4.07 9.28 2.06
CA PHE A 55 -3.50 10.16 3.07
C PHE A 55 -2.35 10.95 2.46
N GLU A 56 -2.15 12.19 2.89
CA GLU A 56 -1.06 13.04 2.43
C GLU A 56 -0.36 13.72 3.60
N ILE A 57 0.97 13.83 3.52
CA ILE A 57 1.81 14.60 4.43
C ILE A 57 3.02 15.17 3.69
N THR A 58 3.41 16.42 3.96
CA THR A 58 4.54 17.06 3.27
C THR A 58 5.87 16.81 3.98
N LYS A 59 6.98 16.82 3.23
CA LYS A 59 8.34 16.77 3.82
C LYS A 59 8.58 17.89 4.83
N SER A 60 8.07 19.09 4.55
CA SER A 60 8.19 20.24 5.44
C SER A 60 7.44 20.08 6.76
N GLN A 61 6.38 19.25 6.79
CA GLN A 61 5.67 18.94 8.04
C GLN A 61 6.50 17.99 8.89
N LEU A 62 7.07 16.94 8.29
CA LEU A 62 7.96 16.01 8.97
C LEU A 62 9.19 16.73 9.55
N SER A 63 9.81 17.64 8.78
CA SER A 63 10.95 18.43 9.28
C SER A 63 10.58 19.41 10.40
N GLN A 64 9.29 19.71 10.58
CA GLN A 64 8.78 20.54 11.69
C GLN A 64 8.36 19.72 12.92
N GLY A 65 8.50 18.40 12.89
CA GLY A 65 8.02 17.53 13.96
C GLY A 65 6.55 17.14 13.84
N VAL A 66 5.89 17.43 12.71
CA VAL A 66 4.47 17.10 12.48
C VAL A 66 4.38 15.70 11.90
N ASP A 67 3.84 14.77 12.69
CA ASP A 67 3.72 13.33 12.39
C ASP A 67 2.30 12.93 11.97
N VAL A 68 1.42 13.86 11.56
CA VAL A 68 0.01 13.56 11.29
C VAL A 68 -0.32 13.67 9.81
N ALA A 69 -0.57 12.53 9.15
CA ALA A 69 -1.05 12.49 7.79
C ALA A 69 -2.59 12.52 7.75
N THR A 70 -3.15 13.33 6.85
CA THR A 70 -4.59 13.58 6.79
C THR A 70 -5.15 13.17 5.43
N CYS A 71 -6.34 12.55 5.42
CA CYS A 71 -7.06 12.27 4.18
C CYS A 71 -8.10 13.37 3.89
N PRO A 72 -8.10 14.00 2.70
CA PRO A 72 -9.02 15.08 2.35
C PRO A 72 -10.47 14.62 2.17
N SER A 73 -10.70 13.32 1.92
CA SER A 73 -12.04 12.78 1.66
C SER A 73 -12.78 12.27 2.90
N CYS A 74 -12.09 11.67 3.86
CA CYS A 74 -12.74 10.99 5.00
C CYS A 74 -12.45 11.61 6.37
N SER A 75 -11.65 12.67 6.44
CA SER A 75 -11.18 13.30 7.69
C SER A 75 -10.46 12.37 8.67
N LEU A 76 -10.14 11.15 8.24
CA LEU A 76 -9.31 10.23 9.01
C LEU A 76 -7.89 10.78 9.06
N ILE A 77 -7.22 10.53 10.17
CA ILE A 77 -5.82 10.89 10.39
C ILE A 77 -5.07 9.65 10.82
N VAL A 78 -3.81 9.57 10.43
CA VAL A 78 -2.86 8.54 10.87
C VAL A 78 -1.58 9.22 11.33
N ARG A 79 -0.90 8.60 12.28
CA ARG A 79 0.40 9.00 12.78
C ARG A 79 1.48 8.34 11.93
N VAL A 80 2.49 9.12 11.59
CA VAL A 80 3.61 8.70 10.77
C VAL A 80 4.80 8.47 11.68
N VAL A 81 5.34 7.26 11.67
CA VAL A 81 6.58 6.94 12.41
C VAL A 81 7.75 7.23 11.49
N TYR A 82 8.66 8.11 11.93
CA TYR A 82 9.85 8.52 11.19
C TYR A 82 10.98 8.95 12.14
N ASP A 83 12.22 8.97 11.64
CA ASP A 83 13.35 9.61 12.33
C ASP A 83 13.46 11.07 11.91
N MET A 84 13.51 11.98 12.88
CA MET A 84 13.66 13.43 12.61
C MET A 84 14.97 13.72 11.87
N LEU A 85 16.02 12.94 12.11
CA LEU A 85 17.34 13.12 11.48
C LEU A 85 17.30 12.96 9.96
N ASP A 86 16.39 12.14 9.42
CA ASP A 86 16.24 11.93 7.98
C ASP A 86 15.67 13.16 7.25
N PHE A 87 15.05 14.07 8.01
CA PHE A 87 14.37 15.26 7.51
C PHE A 87 14.98 16.57 8.01
N GLU A 88 15.99 16.51 8.88
CA GLU A 88 16.79 17.65 9.29
C GLU A 88 17.80 18.00 8.20
N ASP A 89 17.71 19.22 7.65
CA ASP A 89 18.70 19.76 6.72
C ASP A 89 20.00 20.12 7.49
N TYR A 90 20.74 19.13 7.99
CA TYR A 90 22.09 19.36 8.48
C TYR A 90 23.00 19.64 7.27
N GLU A 91 23.56 20.85 7.20
CA GLU A 91 24.74 21.11 6.37
C GLU A 91 25.95 20.34 6.95
N SER A 92 25.98 19.04 6.72
CA SER A 92 27.16 18.21 6.91
C SER A 92 27.32 17.30 5.70
N GLU A 93 28.48 17.46 5.08
CA GLU A 93 28.92 16.80 3.87
C GLU A 93 28.90 15.26 4.05
N GLU A 94 28.29 14.58 3.07
CA GLU A 94 28.48 13.17 2.68
C GLU A 94 27.62 12.04 3.34
N GLU A 95 26.88 11.38 2.43
CA GLU A 95 26.51 9.95 2.33
C GLU A 95 25.11 9.43 2.75
N THR A 96 24.31 9.22 1.68
CA THR A 96 23.39 8.10 1.41
C THR A 96 22.09 7.93 2.21
N SER A 97 21.00 8.48 1.66
CA SER A 97 19.64 7.94 1.84
C SER A 97 19.25 7.19 0.55
N ASP A 98 19.81 5.99 0.37
CA ASP A 98 19.31 5.01 -0.60
C ASP A 98 18.44 4.01 0.17
N SER A 99 17.12 4.14 0.01
CA SER A 99 16.15 3.12 0.40
C SER A 99 14.94 3.24 -0.51
N SER A 100 15.03 2.59 -1.67
CA SER A 100 13.88 2.00 -2.33
C SER A 100 14.34 0.83 -3.19
N SER A 101 14.04 -0.36 -2.68
CA SER A 101 14.13 -1.65 -3.33
C SER A 101 13.59 -1.66 -4.77
N ILE A 102 14.39 -2.25 -5.66
CA ILE A 102 13.97 -3.13 -6.77
C ILE A 102 12.98 -2.48 -7.77
N ASN A 103 13.52 -1.81 -8.78
CA ASN A 103 12.82 -1.70 -10.05
C ASN A 103 12.88 -3.09 -10.75
N GLU A 104 11.93 -3.96 -10.42
CA GLU A 104 11.65 -5.15 -11.23
C GLU A 104 11.23 -4.67 -12.63
N LYS A 105 12.19 -4.74 -13.54
CA LYS A 105 11.99 -4.62 -14.96
C LYS A 105 11.06 -5.74 -15.43
N SER A 106 9.77 -5.44 -15.55
CA SER A 106 8.85 -6.27 -16.32
C SER A 106 7.76 -5.39 -16.95
N THR A 107 7.99 -5.05 -18.21
CA THR A 107 7.01 -5.04 -19.31
C THR A 107 7.73 -4.61 -20.59
N PRO A 108 7.92 -5.55 -21.53
CA PRO A 108 7.25 -5.37 -22.82
C PRO A 108 6.49 -6.64 -23.21
N ILE A 109 5.17 -6.56 -23.30
CA ILE A 109 4.35 -7.58 -23.95
C ILE A 109 3.40 -6.91 -24.93
N GLU A 110 3.88 -6.16 -25.91
CA GLU A 110 3.06 -5.80 -27.08
C GLU A 110 3.96 -5.68 -28.33
N ASP A 111 4.29 -6.82 -28.96
CA ASP A 111 4.60 -6.85 -30.39
C ASP A 111 4.33 -8.25 -31.01
N GLU A 112 3.21 -8.86 -30.60
CA GLU A 112 2.57 -9.98 -31.28
C GLU A 112 1.81 -9.46 -32.53
N LEU A 113 2.50 -8.73 -33.40
CA LEU A 113 1.95 -8.37 -34.73
C LEU A 113 2.85 -8.78 -35.90
N SER A 114 3.93 -9.52 -35.65
CA SER A 114 4.84 -9.96 -36.72
C SER A 114 4.55 -11.36 -37.29
N GLN A 115 3.49 -12.06 -36.87
CA GLN A 115 3.08 -13.32 -37.52
C GLN A 115 1.97 -13.16 -38.55
N LEU A 116 1.62 -11.92 -38.91
CA LEU A 116 0.97 -11.64 -40.19
C LEU A 116 2.02 -11.68 -41.33
N THR A 117 2.58 -12.85 -41.59
CA THR A 117 3.30 -13.14 -42.83
C THR A 117 2.67 -14.37 -43.49
N LEU A 118 1.81 -14.06 -44.47
CA LEU A 118 1.22 -14.87 -45.55
C LEU A 118 0.49 -16.18 -45.18
#